data_AF-A0A1Q5S9Y5-F1
#
_entry.id   AF-A0A1Q5S9Y5-F1
#
_cell.length_a   1.000
_cell.length_b   1.000
_cell.length_c   1.000
_cell.angle_alpha   90.00
_cell.angle_beta   90.00
_cell.angle_gamma   90.00
#
_symmetry.space_group_name_H-M   'P 1'
#
loop_
_entity.id
_entity.type
_entity.pdbx_description
1 polymer ?
#
loop_
_entity_poly.entity_id
_entity_poly.type
_entity_poly.pdbx_seq_one_letter_code
_entity_poly.pdbx_strand_id
1 'polypeptide(L)'
;MSRETRRTEHGEEPMATNEIVECIRPLLARFSEDEEVVRRLVATDGTFDALCHRYRRVIDLLKAYEAEADQGAEIERLKRRQAGLEEELLTRIEGYQPQ
;
A
#
# COMPACT_ATOMS: atom_id res chain seq x y z
N MET A 1 5.68 43.06 6.45
CA MET A 1 6.51 42.16 5.63
C MET A 1 5.95 40.75 5.73
N SER A 2 4.94 40.42 4.92
CA SER A 2 4.30 39.10 4.96
C SER A 2 4.22 38.58 3.52
N ARG A 3 5.14 37.68 3.16
CA ARG A 3 5.05 36.81 1.98
C ARG A 3 5.35 35.42 2.51
N GLU A 4 4.29 34.67 2.80
CA GLU A 4 3.70 33.71 1.88
C GLU A 4 4.60 32.48 1.79
N THR A 5 4.35 31.56 2.72
CA THR A 5 4.87 30.20 2.72
C THR A 5 4.35 29.50 1.46
N ARG A 6 5.22 29.31 0.47
CA ARG A 6 4.96 28.39 -0.64
C ARG A 6 4.79 26.99 -0.08
N ARG A 7 3.54 26.56 0.05
CA ARG A 7 3.17 25.15 0.01
C ARG A 7 3.48 24.64 -1.38
N THR A 8 4.57 23.90 -1.51
CA THR A 8 4.77 22.97 -2.61
C THR A 8 4.80 21.59 -1.99
N GLU A 9 3.62 21.05 -1.68
CA GLU A 9 3.46 19.63 -1.40
C GLU A 9 2.46 19.15 -2.43
N HIS A 10 3.01 18.53 -3.49
CA HIS A 10 2.20 17.77 -4.44
C HIS A 10 1.41 16.76 -3.63
N GLY A 11 0.09 16.88 -3.70
CA GLY A 11 -0.86 16.12 -2.92
C GLY A 11 -0.79 14.62 -3.20
N GLU A 12 -0.15 13.91 -2.29
CA GLU A 12 -0.57 12.61 -1.83
C GLU A 12 -0.72 12.79 -0.32
N GLU A 13 -1.94 13.00 0.17
CA GLU A 13 -2.16 13.07 1.61
C GLU A 13 -1.66 11.76 2.22
N PRO A 14 -0.74 11.78 3.21
CA PRO A 14 -0.22 10.56 3.80
C PRO A 14 -1.40 9.79 4.37
N MET A 15 -1.64 8.58 3.86
CA MET A 15 -2.65 7.71 4.43
C MET A 15 -2.32 7.48 5.90
N ALA A 16 -3.34 7.50 6.76
CA ALA A 16 -3.10 7.18 8.15
C ALA A 16 -2.51 5.77 8.21
N THR A 17 -1.42 5.59 8.95
CA THR A 17 -0.73 4.29 9.09
C THR A 17 -1.69 3.15 9.42
N ASN A 18 -2.76 3.44 10.17
CA ASN A 18 -3.82 2.49 10.48
C ASN A 18 -4.61 2.03 9.23
N GLU A 19 -4.89 2.91 8.28
CA GLU A 19 -5.57 2.53 7.03
C GLU A 19 -4.69 1.62 6.16
N ILE A 20 -3.37 1.87 6.14
CA ILE A 20 -2.41 1.01 5.43
C ILE A 20 -2.41 -0.38 6.05
N VAL A 21 -2.33 -0.47 7.38
CA VAL A 21 -2.37 -1.73 8.11
C VAL A 21 -3.67 -2.50 7.81
N GLU A 22 -4.83 -1.83 7.81
CA GLU A 22 -6.10 -2.47 7.46
C GLU A 22 -6.13 -2.96 6.00
N CYS A 23 -5.50 -2.23 5.07
CA CYS A 23 -5.41 -2.61 3.66
C CYS A 23 -4.55 -3.86 3.44
N ILE A 24 -3.44 -4.00 4.16
CA ILE A 24 -2.57 -5.17 4.07
C ILE A 24 -2.89 -6.24 5.12
N ARG A 25 -3.90 -6.02 5.96
CA ARG A 25 -4.37 -6.97 6.97
C ARG A 25 -4.69 -8.36 6.42
N PRO A 26 -5.25 -8.53 5.21
CA PRO A 26 -5.44 -9.86 4.62
C PRO A 26 -4.11 -10.60 4.38
N LEU A 27 -3.02 -9.88 4.09
CA LEU A 27 -1.67 -10.44 3.97
C LEU A 27 -1.10 -10.78 5.34
N LEU A 28 -1.28 -9.88 6.31
CA LEU A 28 -0.82 -10.05 7.70
C LEU A 28 -1.65 -11.05 8.50
N ALA A 29 -2.80 -11.49 8.01
CA ALA A 29 -3.63 -12.49 8.69
C ALA A 29 -2.88 -13.81 8.93
N ARG A 30 -1.85 -14.09 8.12
CA ARG A 30 -0.96 -15.25 8.28
C ARG A 30 0.29 -14.93 9.11
N PHE A 31 0.56 -13.65 9.36
CA PHE A 31 1.77 -13.12 9.98
C PHE A 31 1.43 -11.96 10.92
N SER A 32 0.73 -12.25 12.02
CA SER A 32 0.28 -11.21 12.97
C SER A 32 1.44 -10.47 13.66
N GLU A 33 2.63 -11.07 13.72
CA GLU A 33 3.84 -10.48 14.32
C GLU A 33 4.39 -9.33 13.45
N ASP A 34 4.08 -9.31 12.16
CA ASP A 34 4.57 -8.33 11.20
C ASP A 34 3.75 -7.02 11.17
N GLU A 35 2.62 -6.96 11.88
CA GLU A 35 1.80 -5.74 11.93
C GLU A 35 2.57 -4.55 12.53
N GLU A 36 3.34 -4.79 13.58
CA GLU A 36 4.16 -3.75 14.22
C GLU A 36 5.36 -3.34 13.34
N VAL A 37 5.92 -4.29 12.59
CA VAL A 37 6.98 -4.06 11.59
C VAL A 37 6.46 -3.18 10.46
N VAL A 38 5.26 -3.48 9.95
CA VAL A 38 4.57 -2.67 8.94
C VAL A 38 4.34 -1.26 9.41
N ARG A 39 3.83 -1.06 10.64
CA ARG A 39 3.60 0.28 11.18
C ARG A 39 4.90 1.09 11.23
N ARG A 40 6.00 0.45 11.63
CA ARG A 40 7.33 1.06 11.63
C ARG A 40 7.82 1.37 10.22
N LEU A 41 7.72 0.42 9.29
CA LEU A 41 8.12 0.60 7.89
C LEU A 41 7.36 1.73 7.23
N VAL A 42 6.03 1.82 7.39
CA VAL A 42 5.24 2.93 6.86
C VAL A 42 5.69 4.28 7.44
N ALA A 43 5.99 4.34 8.74
CA ALA A 43 6.42 5.57 9.40
C ALA A 43 7.86 5.99 9.04
N THR A 44 8.70 5.07 8.59
CA THR A 44 10.15 5.30 8.42
C THR A 44 10.66 5.17 7.00
N ASP A 45 9.99 4.39 6.16
CA ASP A 45 10.35 4.11 4.76
C ASP A 45 9.24 4.59 3.82
N GLY A 46 9.45 5.77 3.23
CA GLY A 46 8.53 6.34 2.24
C GLY A 46 8.39 5.50 0.96
N THR A 47 9.34 4.60 0.68
CA THR A 47 9.22 3.64 -0.43
C THR A 47 8.22 2.55 -0.08
N PHE A 48 8.22 2.08 1.17
CA PHE A 48 7.25 1.12 1.68
C PHE A 48 5.84 1.73 1.72
N ASP A 49 5.72 2.96 2.19
CA ASP A 49 4.46 3.72 2.15
C ASP A 49 3.90 3.82 0.71
N ALA A 50 4.73 4.25 -0.26
CA ALA A 50 4.34 4.31 -1.66
C ALA A 50 3.95 2.92 -2.24
N LEU A 51 4.57 1.84 -1.78
CA LEU A 51 4.22 0.47 -2.17
C LEU A 51 2.82 0.09 -1.65
N CYS A 52 2.51 0.41 -0.40
CA CYS A 52 1.19 0.22 0.19
C CYS A 52 0.10 1.01 -0.56
N HIS A 53 0.39 2.27 -0.93
CA HIS A 53 -0.51 3.08 -1.76
C HIS A 53 -0.79 2.43 -3.13
N ARG A 54 0.24 1.89 -3.80
CA ARG A 54 0.07 1.17 -5.07
C ARG A 54 -0.76 -0.09 -4.90
N TYR A 55 -0.53 -0.84 -3.83
CA TYR A 55 -1.28 -2.06 -3.52
C TYR A 55 -2.77 -1.75 -3.30
N ARG A 56 -3.08 -0.75 -2.46
CA ARG A 56 -4.47 -0.30 -2.23
C ARG A 56 -5.15 0.09 -3.54
N ARG A 57 -4.47 0.87 -4.39
CA ARG A 57 -5.02 1.28 -5.69
C ARG A 57 -5.35 0.08 -6.59
N VAL A 58 -4.52 -0.96 -6.59
CA VAL A 58 -4.80 -2.19 -7.36
C VAL A 58 -6.02 -2.93 -6.81
N ILE A 59 -6.16 -3.02 -5.48
CA ILE A 59 -7.36 -3.60 -4.85
C ILE A 59 -8.62 -2.81 -5.18
N ASP A 60 -8.57 -1.48 -5.09
CA ASP A 60 -9.72 -0.62 -5.38
C ASP A 60 -10.13 -0.74 -6.85
N LEU A 61 -9.16 -0.79 -7.77
CA LEU A 61 -9.42 -1.06 -9.19
C LEU A 61 -10.01 -2.46 -9.40
N LEU A 62 -9.50 -3.49 -8.72
CA LEU A 62 -10.05 -4.84 -8.81
C LEU A 62 -11.52 -4.88 -8.39
N LYS A 63 -11.86 -4.26 -7.25
CA LYS A 63 -13.26 -4.18 -6.78
C LYS A 63 -14.15 -3.44 -7.77
N ALA A 64 -13.65 -2.36 -8.38
CA ALA A 64 -14.39 -1.60 -9.38
C ALA A 64 -14.64 -2.43 -10.64
N TYR A 65 -13.62 -3.13 -11.14
CA TYR A 65 -13.75 -3.96 -12.33
C TYR A 65 -14.52 -5.26 -12.09
N GLU A 66 -14.45 -5.88 -10.92
CA GLU A 66 -15.27 -7.03 -10.54
C GLU A 66 -16.77 -6.70 -10.49
N ALA A 67 -17.12 -5.43 -10.26
CA ALA A 67 -18.51 -4.95 -10.33
C ALA A 67 -19.01 -4.74 -11.78
N GLU A 68 -18.11 -4.72 -12.78
CA GLU A 68 -18.44 -4.56 -14.19
C GLU A 68 -18.33 -5.88 -14.96
N ALA A 69 -19.38 -6.25 -15.70
CA ALA A 69 -19.55 -7.61 -16.24
C ALA A 69 -18.64 -7.99 -17.43
N ASP A 70 -17.68 -7.16 -17.85
CA ASP A 70 -16.90 -7.40 -19.09
C ASP A 70 -15.40 -7.06 -18.99
N GLN A 71 -14.82 -7.18 -17.79
CA GLN A 71 -13.45 -6.74 -17.50
C GLN A 71 -12.50 -7.90 -17.18
N GLY A 72 -12.83 -9.13 -17.58
CA GLY A 72 -12.09 -10.34 -17.18
C GLY A 72 -10.59 -10.28 -17.46
N ALA A 73 -10.17 -9.75 -18.61
CA ALA A 73 -8.76 -9.62 -18.95
C ALA A 73 -8.03 -8.57 -18.08
N GLU A 74 -8.69 -7.46 -17.73
CA GLU A 74 -8.13 -6.41 -16.89
C GLU A 74 -8.08 -6.85 -15.42
N ILE A 75 -9.09 -7.59 -14.94
CA ILE A 75 -9.09 -8.25 -13.64
C ILE A 75 -7.90 -9.21 -13.53
N GLU A 76 -7.68 -10.08 -14.53
CA GLU A 76 -6.55 -11.00 -14.53
C GLU A 76 -5.19 -10.28 -14.54
N ARG A 77 -5.09 -9.17 -15.27
CA ARG A 77 -3.89 -8.32 -15.27
C ARG A 77 -3.65 -7.69 -13.90
N LEU A 78 -4.70 -7.17 -13.26
CA LEU A 78 -4.62 -6.56 -11.95
C LEU A 78 -4.32 -7.59 -10.86
N LYS A 79 -4.87 -8.81 -10.93
CA LYS A 79 -4.52 -9.91 -10.02
C LYS A 79 -3.04 -10.29 -10.10
N ARG A 80 -2.48 -10.38 -11.30
CA ARG A 80 -1.02 -10.58 -11.47
C ARG A 80 -0.21 -9.44 -10.87
N ARG A 81 -0.68 -8.20 -11.05
CA ARG A 81 -0.02 -7.02 -10.48
C ARG A 81 -0.13 -6.98 -8.96
N GLN A 82 -1.28 -7.40 -8.41
CA GLN A 82 -1.50 -7.55 -6.98
C GLN A 82 -0.49 -8.55 -6.42
N ALA A 83 -0.39 -9.76 -6.99
CA ALA A 83 0.54 -10.78 -6.53
C ALA A 83 2.01 -10.30 -6.51
N GLY A 84 2.45 -9.56 -7.53
CA GLY A 84 3.81 -8.99 -7.54
C GLY A 84 4.02 -7.91 -6.47
N LEU A 85 3.00 -7.09 -6.17
CA LEU A 85 3.06 -6.13 -5.08
C LEU A 85 3.04 -6.80 -3.70
N GLU A 86 2.31 -7.91 -3.56
CA GLU A 86 2.28 -8.72 -2.34
C GLU A 86 3.64 -9.33 -2.05
N GLU A 87 4.30 -9.90 -3.06
CA GLU A 87 5.66 -10.44 -2.95
C GLU A 87 6.68 -9.35 -2.56
N GLU A 88 6.60 -8.16 -3.18
CA GLU A 88 7.50 -7.05 -2.84
C GLU A 88 7.24 -6.51 -1.42
N LEU A 89 5.97 -6.45 -0.99
CA LEU A 89 5.59 -6.07 0.38
C LEU A 89 6.16 -7.07 1.38
N LEU A 90 5.94 -8.37 1.17
CA LEU A 90 6.42 -9.43 2.05
C LEU A 90 7.95 -9.45 2.14
N THR A 91 8.63 -9.30 1.00
CA THR A 91 10.11 -9.24 0.98
C THR A 91 10.64 -8.08 1.82
N ARG A 92 9.99 -6.91 1.79
CA ARG A 92 10.39 -5.77 2.62
C ARG A 92 10.07 -5.96 4.10
N ILE A 93 8.97 -6.63 4.42
CA ILE A 93 8.57 -6.96 5.79
C ILE A 93 9.55 -7.98 6.40
N GLU A 94 9.78 -9.11 5.72
CA GLU A 94 10.70 -10.17 6.17
C GLU A 94 12.15 -9.69 6.23
N GLY A 95 12.55 -8.79 5.33
CA GLY A 95 13.88 -8.18 5.30
C GLY A 95 14.10 -7.09 6.34
N TYR A 96 13.06 -6.70 7.10
CA TYR A 96 13.17 -5.62 8.08
C TYR A 96 13.86 -6.08 9.36
N GLN A 97 15.06 -5.56 9.60
CA GLN A 97 15.77 -5.70 10.87
C GLN A 97 15.63 -4.40 11.66
N PRO A 98 14.87 -4.37 12.77
CA PRO A 98 14.83 -3.21 13.65
C PRO A 98 16.22 -3.04 14.31
N GLN A 99 16.83 -1.88 14.13
CA GLN A 99 18.06 -1.48 14.85
C GLN A 99 17.74 -0.96 16.24
#